data_AF-A0A972TYL0-F1
#
_entry.id   AF-A0A972TYL0-F1
#
_cell.length_a   1.000
_cell.length_b   1.000
_cell.length_c   1.000
_cell.angle_alpha   90.00
_cell.angle_beta   90.00
_cell.angle_gamma   90.00
#
_symmetry.space_group_name_H-M   'P 1'
#
loop_
_entity.id
_entity.type
_entity.pdbx_description
1 polymer ?
#
loop_
_entity_poly.entity_id
_entity_poly.type
_entity_poly.pdbx_seq_one_letter_code
_entity_poly.pdbx_strand_id
1 'polypeptide(L)' 'EPEKDVDSGIDTGLLSNPEATVLKQIGKKPVHIDSLISNTGYSASNLLNILLSLELNGYIEQLPGKTFIIKE' A
#
# COMPACT_ATOMS: atom_id res chain seq x y z
N GLU A 1 -20.22 10.75 -11.58
CA GLU A 1 -19.98 9.30 -11.49
C GLU A 1 -18.86 8.87 -12.44
N PRO A 2 -18.18 7.72 -12.23
CA PRO A 2 -18.59 6.64 -11.31
C PRO A 2 -17.55 6.17 -10.27
N GLU A 3 -18.11 5.74 -9.14
CA GLU A 3 -17.88 4.47 -8.43
C GLU A 3 -16.45 4.07 -8.04
N LYS A 4 -16.18 4.11 -6.72
CA LYS A 4 -15.62 2.94 -6.02
C LYS A 4 -16.23 2.84 -4.62
N ASP A 5 -17.29 2.06 -4.53
CA ASP A 5 -17.63 1.31 -3.32
C ASP A 5 -16.41 0.47 -2.92
N VAL A 6 -15.81 0.79 -1.78
CA VAL A 6 -15.07 -0.16 -0.96
C VAL A 6 -15.51 0.06 0.48
N ASP A 7 -16.57 -0.66 0.84
CA ASP A 7 -16.88 -1.08 2.19
C ASP A 7 -15.73 -1.99 2.67
N SER A 8 -14.80 -1.43 3.42
CA SER A 8 -13.85 -2.13 4.27
C SER A 8 -13.45 -1.12 5.33
N GLY A 9 -13.68 -1.42 6.61
CA GLY A 9 -13.54 -0.54 7.78
C GLY A 9 -12.09 -0.10 8.04
N ILE A 10 -11.50 0.56 7.06
CA ILE A 10 -10.14 1.03 7.03
C ILE A 10 -10.23 2.55 7.12
N ASP A 11 -9.92 3.11 8.29
CA ASP A 11 -9.87 4.55 8.51
C ASP A 11 -8.72 5.16 7.69
N THR A 12 -8.97 5.43 6.41
CA THR A 12 -8.00 6.07 5.50
C THR A 12 -7.79 7.56 5.82
N GLY A 13 -8.55 8.12 6.76
CA GLY A 13 -8.50 9.53 7.15
C GLY A 13 -7.23 9.97 7.87
N LEU A 14 -6.39 9.02 8.32
CA LEU A 14 -5.14 9.27 9.05
C LEU A 14 -3.87 9.10 8.19
N LEU A 15 -4.00 8.69 6.92
CA LEU A 15 -2.85 8.45 6.06
C LEU A 15 -2.20 9.76 5.63
N SER A 16 -0.87 9.82 5.71
CA SER A 16 -0.10 10.88 5.06
C SER A 16 -0.20 10.77 3.53
N ASN A 17 0.05 11.87 2.81
CA ASN A 17 -0.01 11.88 1.34
C ASN A 17 0.85 10.77 0.67
N PRO A 18 2.08 10.47 1.14
CA PRO A 18 2.86 9.35 0.60
C PRO A 18 2.25 7.98 0.89
N GLU A 19 1.75 7.74 2.10
CA GLU A 19 1.13 6.46 2.47
C GLU A 19 -0.14 6.20 1.65
N ALA A 20 -1.01 7.20 1.51
CA ALA A 20 -2.20 7.09 0.68
C ALA A 20 -1.86 6.83 -0.79
N THR A 21 -0.74 7.39 -1.29
CA THR A 21 -0.28 7.18 -2.67
C THR A 21 0.22 5.75 -2.88
N VAL A 22 1.03 5.23 -1.95
CA VAL A 22 1.55 3.85 -2.01
C VAL A 22 0.42 2.84 -1.84
N LEU A 23 -0.48 3.06 -0.88
CA LEU A 23 -1.60 2.15 -0.61
C LEU A 23 -2.50 1.97 -1.84
N LYS A 24 -2.75 3.03 -2.62
CA LYS A 24 -3.51 2.97 -3.89
C LYS A 24 -2.86 2.11 -4.97
N GLN A 25 -1.57 1.80 -4.86
CA GLN A 25 -0.84 0.93 -5.79
C GLN A 25 -0.86 -0.54 -5.36
N ILE A 26 -1.34 -0.83 -4.15
CA ILE A 26 -1.43 -2.19 -3.61
C ILE A 26 -2.90 -2.62 -3.69
N GLY A 27 -3.14 -3.87 -4.06
CA GLY A 27 -4.49 -4.43 -4.16
C GLY A 27 -4.58 -5.78 -3.48
N LYS A 28 -5.67 -6.52 -3.74
CA LYS A 28 -5.87 -7.88 -3.23
C LYS A 28 -4.93 -8.93 -3.85
N LYS A 29 -4.23 -8.58 -4.94
CA LYS A 29 -3.23 -9.45 -5.58
C LYS A 29 -1.82 -9.05 -5.12
N PRO A 30 -0.92 -10.01 -4.87
CA PRO A 30 0.46 -9.69 -4.48
C PRO A 30 1.16 -8.79 -5.50
N VAL A 31 1.71 -7.67 -5.02
CA VAL A 31 2.49 -6.72 -5.82
C VAL A 31 3.93 -6.73 -5.34
N HIS A 32 4.89 -6.89 -6.27
CA HIS A 32 6.32 -6.86 -5.96
C HIS A 32 6.80 -5.44 -5.70
N ILE A 33 7.77 -5.28 -4.81
CA ILE A 33 8.35 -3.98 -4.47
C ILE A 33 8.91 -3.23 -5.70
N ASP A 34 9.51 -3.93 -6.66
CA ASP A 34 10.06 -3.30 -7.87
C ASP A 34 8.98 -2.63 -8.73
N SER A 35 7.77 -3.22 -8.77
CA SER A 35 6.62 -2.62 -9.45
C SER A 35 6.15 -1.36 -8.72
N LEU A 36 6.13 -1.39 -7.38
CA LEU A 36 5.78 -0.23 -6.57
C LEU A 36 6.82 0.90 -6.73
N ILE A 37 8.11 0.58 -6.79
CA ILE A 37 9.18 1.56 -7.08
C ILE A 37 8.94 2.21 -8.45
N SER A 38 8.68 1.39 -9.48
CA SER A 38 8.46 1.86 -10.85
C SER A 38 7.21 2.74 -10.96
N ASN A 39 6.13 2.40 -10.26
CA ASN A 39 4.86 3.11 -10.34
C ASN A 39 4.81 4.39 -9.49
N THR A 40 5.54 4.43 -8.38
CA THR A 40 5.51 5.56 -7.43
C THR A 40 6.67 6.54 -7.65
N GLY A 41 7.77 6.08 -8.25
CA GLY A 41 9.01 6.87 -8.38
C GLY A 41 9.76 7.06 -7.06
N TYR A 42 9.34 6.42 -5.97
CA TYR A 42 10.05 6.48 -4.70
C TYR A 42 11.31 5.62 -4.72
N SER A 43 12.33 6.05 -3.99
CA SER A 43 13.50 5.21 -3.73
C SER A 43 13.06 3.97 -2.94
N ALA A 44 13.80 2.86 -3.11
CA ALA A 44 13.53 1.62 -2.38
C ALA A 44 13.48 1.85 -0.86
N SER A 45 14.39 2.66 -0.31
CA SER A 45 14.42 2.98 1.12
C SER A 45 13.18 3.75 1.60
N ASN A 46 12.76 4.77 0.84
CA ASN A 46 11.57 5.55 1.20
C ASN A 46 10.31 4.67 1.12
N LEU A 47 10.22 3.86 0.07
CA LEU A 47 9.08 2.96 -0.13
C LEU A 47 9.02 1.91 0.99
N LEU A 48 10.14 1.31 1.40
CA LEU A 48 10.19 0.36 2.51
C LEU A 48 9.72 0.98 3.82
N ASN A 49 10.09 2.23 4.12
CA ASN A 49 9.62 2.93 5.32
C ASN A 49 8.11 3.17 5.29
N ILE A 50 7.56 3.55 4.12
CA ILE A 50 6.12 3.74 3.95
C ILE A 50 5.37 2.41 4.11
N LEU A 51 5.86 1.35 3.45
CA LEU A 51 5.27 0.01 3.53
C LEU A 51 5.28 -0.54 4.95
N LEU A 52 6.37 -0.34 5.71
CA LEU A 52 6.45 -0.71 7.11
C LEU A 52 5.41 0.04 7.96
N SER A 53 5.25 1.35 7.75
CA SER A 53 4.22 2.12 8.45
C SER A 53 2.82 1.59 8.14
N LEU A 54 2.51 1.33 6.86
CA LEU A 54 1.23 0.77 6.44
C LEU A 54 0.96 -0.61 7.05
N GLU A 55 1.99 -1.47 7.13
CA GLU A 55 1.90 -2.80 7.73
C GLU A 55 1.65 -2.73 9.24
N LEU A 56 2.39 -1.88 9.95
CA LEU A 56 2.22 -1.68 11.41
C LEU A 56 0.83 -1.13 11.76
N ASN A 57 0.26 -0.30 10.90
CA ASN A 57 -1.10 0.22 11.04
C ASN A 57 -2.18 -0.75 10.50
N GLY A 58 -1.79 -1.91 9.96
CA GLY A 58 -2.71 -2.95 9.53
C GLY A 58 -3.37 -2.73 8.17
N TYR A 59 -2.89 -1.80 7.35
CA TYR A 59 -3.44 -1.54 6.01
C TYR A 59 -2.99 -2.57 4.96
N ILE A 60 -1.80 -3.16 5.15
CA ILE A 60 -1.21 -4.13 4.22
C ILE A 60 -0.57 -5.29 4.99
N GLU A 61 -0.28 -6.37 4.26
CA GLU A 61 0.52 -7.49 4.73
C GLU A 61 1.68 -7.75 3.77
N GLN A 62 2.88 -7.99 4.32
CA GLN A 62 4.01 -8.47 3.56
C GLN A 62 3.99 -10.00 3.43
N LEU A 63 4.17 -10.48 2.19
CA LEU A 63 4.32 -11.89 1.86
C LEU A 63 5.79 -12.21 1.48
N PRO A 64 6.18 -13.50 1.47
CA PRO A 64 7.49 -13.91 0.98
C PRO A 64 7.81 -13.37 -0.42
N GLY A 65 9.10 -13.17 -0.69
CA GLY A 65 9.56 -12.65 -1.98
C GLY A 65 9.32 -11.15 -2.18
N LYS A 66 9.22 -10.36 -1.10
CA LYS A 66 9.04 -8.89 -1.15
C LYS A 66 7.78 -8.47 -1.90
N THR A 67 6.69 -9.21 -1.69
CA THR A 67 5.38 -8.90 -2.24
C THR A 67 4.43 -8.40 -1.16
N PHE A 68 3.47 -7.56 -1.53
CA PHE A 68 2.56 -6.90 -0.59
C PHE A 68 1.11 -7.01 -1.10
N ILE A 69 0.18 -7.15 -0.16
CA ILE A 69 -1.28 -7.15 -0.42
C ILE A 69 -2.00 -6.22 0.55
N ILE A 70 -3.18 -5.74 0.18
CA ILE A 70 -4.10 -5.09 1.14
C ILE A 70 -4.55 -6.14 2.15
N LYS A 71 -4.56 -5.76 3.43
CA LYS A 71 -5.09 -6.56 4.52
C LYS A 71 -6.59 -6.26 4.67
N GLU A 72 -7.41 -7.31 4.79
CA GLU A 72 -8.85 -7.21 5.07
C GLU A 72 -9.13 -6.95 6.56
#